data_AF-A0A2D9RIN6-F1
#
_entry.id   AF-A0A2D9RIN6-F1
#
_cell.length_a   1.000
_cell.length_b   1.000
_cell.length_c   1.000
_cell.angle_alpha   90.00
_cell.angle_beta   90.00
_cell.angle_gamma   90.00
#
_symmetry.space_group_name_H-M   'P 1'
#
loop_
_entity.id
_entity.type
_entity.pdbx_description
1 polymer ?
#
loop_
_entity_poly.entity_id
_entity_poly.type
_entity_poly.pdbx_seq_one_letter_code
_entity_poly.pdbx_strand_id
1 'polypeptide(L)'
;MAGTRLYPAQYDPHVRRSDMVQKTGLTAIILTLAGLIPFLVGAWGSLAPFQLAGIIGVEGGTSIISLWQMCLVALLVYGSAILSFMAGSRWGGGLESQLEYPPALTMFLSVLPSIWAFGCGVVGMYGLIEGDPMNGGVSIYLPAALYMLAGGYFVLLAFDAYAGYPMGYMRMRIIATFVAMFSLVIPAWFAS
;
A
#
# COMPACT_ATOMS: atom_id res chain seq x y z
N MET A 1 35.86 56.07 16.35
CA MET A 1 34.66 55.44 15.80
C MET A 1 34.80 53.93 15.98
N ALA A 2 34.15 53.37 17.00
CA ALA A 2 34.20 51.95 17.31
C ALA A 2 33.13 51.22 16.47
N GLY A 3 33.57 50.35 15.57
CA GLY A 3 32.69 49.51 14.76
C GLY A 3 32.18 48.33 15.57
N THR A 4 30.91 48.36 15.97
CA THR A 4 30.16 47.21 16.47
C THR A 4 30.02 46.19 15.34
N ARG A 5 30.84 45.14 15.34
CA ARG A 5 30.59 43.95 14.53
C ARG A 5 29.38 43.23 15.10
N LEU A 6 28.25 43.34 14.41
CA LEU A 6 27.11 42.44 14.58
C LEU A 6 27.58 41.03 14.19
N TYR A 7 27.73 40.14 15.17
CA TYR A 7 27.85 38.72 14.88
C TYR A 7 26.55 38.25 14.22
N PRO A 8 26.60 37.58 13.05
CA PRO A 8 25.40 36.94 12.52
C PRO A 8 24.94 35.89 13.53
N ALA A 9 23.63 35.87 13.81
CA ALA A 9 22.99 34.88 14.68
C ALA A 9 23.54 33.48 14.38
N GLN A 10 24.03 32.80 15.41
CA GLN A 10 24.58 31.45 15.31
C GLN A 10 23.62 30.57 14.51
N TYR A 11 24.13 30.05 13.39
CA TYR A 11 23.46 29.02 12.61
C TYR A 11 23.44 27.74 13.46
N ASP A 12 22.30 27.43 14.06
CA ASP A 12 22.13 26.19 14.82
C ASP A 12 21.56 25.08 13.90
N PRO A 13 22.38 24.12 13.46
CA PRO A 13 21.95 23.03 12.60
C PRO A 13 20.96 22.07 13.29
N HIS A 14 20.87 22.08 14.62
CA HIS A 14 19.96 21.22 15.37
C HIS A 14 18.51 21.72 15.29
N VAL A 15 18.31 23.04 15.33
CA VAL A 15 16.97 23.65 15.19
C VAL A 15 16.40 23.38 13.79
N ARG A 16 17.19 23.58 12.74
CA ARG A 16 16.78 23.30 11.35
C ARG A 16 16.44 21.83 11.09
N ARG A 17 17.21 20.90 11.68
CA ARG A 17 16.92 19.46 11.59
C ARG A 17 15.60 19.11 12.25
N SER A 18 15.31 19.68 13.42
CA SER A 18 14.06 19.41 14.14
C SER A 18 12.81 19.88 13.38
N ASP A 19 12.85 21.09 12.80
CA ASP A 19 11.74 21.65 12.01
C ASP A 19 11.53 20.90 10.69
N MET A 20 12.61 20.50 10.00
CA MET A 20 12.50 19.69 8.78
C MET A 20 11.95 18.30 9.05
N VAL A 21 12.39 17.64 10.13
CA VAL A 21 11.91 16.30 10.52
C VAL A 21 10.43 16.34 10.92
N GLN A 22 9.96 17.39 11.62
CA GLN A 22 8.53 17.55 11.93
C GLN A 22 7.67 17.77 10.69
N LYS A 23 8.10 18.66 9.77
CA LYS A 23 7.33 18.96 8.55
C LYS A 23 7.29 17.78 7.56
N THR A 24 8.39 17.03 7.42
CA THR A 24 8.43 15.84 6.57
C THR A 24 7.65 14.67 7.19
N GLY A 25 7.66 14.53 8.51
CA GLY A 25 6.89 13.50 9.23
C GLY A 25 5.38 13.64 9.06
N LEU A 26 4.82 14.85 9.20
CA LEU A 26 3.39 15.09 9.01
C LEU A 26 2.95 14.80 7.57
N THR A 27 3.72 15.24 6.58
CA THR A 27 3.44 14.96 5.17
C THR A 27 3.43 13.45 4.89
N ALA A 28 4.40 12.71 5.41
CA ALA A 28 4.45 11.25 5.27
C ALA A 28 3.22 10.56 5.90
N ILE A 29 2.75 11.06 7.06
CA ILE A 29 1.53 10.58 7.72
C ILE A 29 0.31 10.81 6.83
N ILE A 30 0.13 12.05 6.33
CA ILE A 30 -1.02 12.41 5.49
C ILE A 30 -1.03 11.58 4.21
N LEU A 31 0.11 11.43 3.54
CA LEU A 31 0.23 10.62 2.33
C LEU A 31 -0.06 9.15 2.60
N THR A 32 0.40 8.61 3.74
CA THR A 32 0.09 7.24 4.15
C THR A 32 -1.40 7.05 4.36
N LEU A 33 -2.06 7.96 5.08
CA LEU A 33 -3.51 7.90 5.32
C LEU A 33 -4.30 8.04 4.02
N ALA A 34 -3.91 8.95 3.13
CA ALA A 34 -4.53 9.12 1.82
C ALA A 34 -4.41 7.84 0.97
N GLY A 35 -3.26 7.16 1.03
CA GLY A 35 -3.04 5.87 0.38
C GLY A 35 -3.89 4.72 0.92
N LEU A 36 -4.51 4.85 2.10
CA LEU A 36 -5.44 3.85 2.63
C LEU A 36 -6.87 4.01 2.11
N ILE A 37 -7.22 5.18 1.57
CA ILE A 37 -8.58 5.46 1.10
C ILE A 37 -9.04 4.44 0.05
N PRO A 38 -8.26 4.12 -1.01
CA PRO A 38 -8.71 3.17 -2.02
C PRO A 38 -8.87 1.75 -1.49
N PHE A 39 -8.07 1.34 -0.49
CA PHE A 39 -8.25 0.07 0.22
C PHE A 39 -9.57 0.02 1.00
N LEU A 40 -9.89 1.08 1.74
CA LEU A 40 -11.12 1.14 2.52
C LEU A 40 -12.36 1.20 1.63
N VAL A 41 -12.32 2.02 0.57
CA VAL A 41 -13.43 2.14 -0.38
C VAL A 41 -13.64 0.84 -1.16
N GLY A 42 -12.55 0.22 -1.65
CA GLY A 42 -12.63 -1.07 -2.33
C GLY A 42 -13.20 -2.17 -1.43
N ALA A 43 -12.72 -2.26 -0.18
CA ALA A 43 -13.20 -3.25 0.78
C ALA A 43 -14.67 -3.04 1.14
N TRP A 44 -15.07 -1.79 1.40
CA TRP A 44 -16.46 -1.47 1.67
C TRP A 44 -17.36 -1.79 0.47
N GLY A 45 -16.95 -1.45 -0.75
CA GLY A 45 -17.68 -1.78 -1.97
C GLY A 45 -17.84 -3.29 -2.19
N SER A 46 -16.84 -4.07 -1.79
CA SER A 46 -16.93 -5.54 -1.84
C SER A 46 -17.83 -6.15 -0.75
N LEU A 47 -17.96 -5.50 0.41
CA LEU A 47 -18.77 -6.00 1.55
C LEU A 47 -20.21 -5.51 1.52
N ALA A 48 -20.44 -4.34 0.94
CA ALA A 48 -21.74 -3.68 0.86
C ALA A 48 -22.02 -3.18 -0.58
N PRO A 49 -22.03 -4.08 -1.58
CA PRO A 49 -22.16 -3.70 -2.99
C PRO A 49 -23.52 -3.07 -3.31
N PHE A 50 -24.59 -3.47 -2.61
CA PHE A 50 -25.93 -2.89 -2.79
C PHE A 50 -26.01 -1.44 -2.33
N GLN A 51 -25.37 -1.11 -1.21
CA GLN A 51 -25.30 0.27 -0.70
C GLN A 51 -24.47 1.14 -1.63
N LEU A 52 -23.32 0.63 -2.10
CA LEU A 52 -22.51 1.34 -3.07
C LEU A 52 -23.28 1.58 -4.37
N ALA A 53 -23.96 0.55 -4.89
CA ALA A 53 -24.80 0.64 -6.08
C ALA A 53 -25.89 1.72 -5.94
N GLY A 54 -26.56 1.79 -4.79
CA GLY A 54 -27.56 2.84 -4.51
C GLY A 54 -26.97 4.26 -4.51
N ILE A 55 -25.72 4.43 -4.10
CA ILE A 55 -25.04 5.74 -4.09
C ILE A 55 -24.63 6.16 -5.51
N ILE A 56 -24.15 5.22 -6.32
CA ILE A 56 -23.65 5.52 -7.67
C ILE A 56 -24.70 5.33 -8.79
N GLY A 57 -25.95 5.01 -8.43
CA GLY A 57 -27.05 4.86 -9.37
C GLY A 57 -26.95 3.61 -10.26
N VAL A 58 -26.35 2.52 -9.77
CA VAL A 58 -26.30 1.24 -10.48
C VAL A 58 -27.55 0.43 -10.17
N GLU A 59 -28.30 0.09 -11.21
CA GLU A 59 -29.52 -0.68 -11.13
C GLU A 59 -29.36 -2.06 -11.79
N GLY A 60 -30.10 -3.05 -11.27
CA GLY A 60 -30.12 -4.42 -11.78
C GLY A 60 -29.10 -5.35 -11.13
N GLY A 61 -29.52 -6.59 -10.85
CA GLY A 61 -28.72 -7.57 -10.12
C GLY A 61 -27.39 -7.93 -10.80
N THR A 62 -27.39 -8.04 -12.13
CA THR A 62 -26.17 -8.32 -12.92
C THR A 62 -25.16 -7.18 -12.83
N SER A 63 -25.61 -5.93 -12.95
CA SER A 63 -24.76 -4.75 -12.81
C SER A 63 -24.17 -4.63 -11.40
N ILE A 64 -24.93 -4.98 -10.36
CA ILE A 64 -24.46 -4.99 -8.96
C ILE A 64 -23.40 -6.08 -8.75
N ILE A 65 -23.56 -7.26 -9.36
CA ILE A 65 -22.54 -8.32 -9.33
C ILE A 65 -21.26 -7.85 -10.02
N SER A 66 -21.37 -7.21 -11.20
CA SER A 66 -20.21 -6.64 -11.88
C SER A 66 -19.54 -5.53 -11.06
N LEU A 67 -20.30 -4.70 -10.36
CA LEU A 67 -19.76 -3.70 -9.43
C LEU A 67 -18.96 -4.36 -8.30
N TRP A 68 -19.51 -5.39 -7.69
CA TRP A 68 -18.84 -6.17 -6.66
C TRP A 68 -17.51 -6.79 -7.16
N GLN A 69 -17.52 -7.40 -8.35
CA GLN A 69 -16.31 -7.92 -9.01
C GLN A 69 -15.28 -6.81 -9.24
N MET A 70 -15.72 -5.65 -9.74
CA MET A 70 -14.84 -4.49 -9.95
C MET A 70 -14.20 -4.00 -8.65
N CYS A 71 -14.92 -4.02 -7.52
CA CYS A 71 -14.36 -3.67 -6.22
C CYS A 71 -13.24 -4.65 -5.79
N LEU A 72 -13.44 -5.96 -5.98
CA LEU A 72 -12.40 -6.97 -5.70
C LEU A 72 -11.17 -6.80 -6.61
N VAL A 73 -11.39 -6.53 -7.89
CA VAL A 73 -10.29 -6.25 -8.84
C VAL A 73 -9.57 -4.96 -8.50
N ALA A 74 -10.30 -3.90 -8.14
CA ALA A 74 -9.71 -2.63 -7.75
C ALA A 74 -8.80 -2.79 -6.52
N LEU A 75 -9.21 -3.61 -5.54
CA LEU A 75 -8.36 -3.98 -4.40
C LEU A 75 -7.09 -4.71 -4.84
N LEU A 76 -7.21 -5.69 -5.74
CA LEU A 76 -6.06 -6.43 -6.27
C LEU A 76 -5.09 -5.51 -7.03
N VAL A 77 -5.60 -4.69 -7.94
CA VAL A 77 -4.81 -3.77 -8.78
C VAL A 77 -4.14 -2.71 -7.92
N TYR A 78 -4.91 -2.02 -7.07
CA TYR A 78 -4.38 -0.97 -6.21
C TYR A 78 -3.38 -1.53 -5.20
N GLY A 79 -3.72 -2.67 -4.57
CA GLY A 79 -2.81 -3.33 -3.63
C GLY A 79 -1.53 -3.81 -4.30
N SER A 80 -1.59 -4.27 -5.55
CA SER A 80 -0.39 -4.63 -6.34
C SER A 80 0.46 -3.41 -6.66
N ALA A 81 -0.17 -2.30 -7.05
CA ALA A 81 0.52 -1.05 -7.35
C ALA A 81 1.23 -0.48 -6.11
N ILE A 82 0.56 -0.45 -4.95
CA ILE A 82 1.15 0.05 -3.71
C ILE A 82 2.26 -0.87 -3.20
N LEU A 83 2.09 -2.20 -3.28
CA LEU A 83 3.14 -3.15 -2.90
C LEU A 83 4.41 -2.95 -3.75
N SER A 84 4.24 -2.79 -5.06
CA SER A 84 5.32 -2.52 -6.02
C SER A 84 5.98 -1.15 -5.77
N PHE A 85 5.16 -0.11 -5.53
CA PHE A 85 5.65 1.24 -5.25
C PHE A 85 6.50 1.29 -3.98
N MET A 86 6.04 0.67 -2.89
CA MET A 86 6.79 0.65 -1.64
C MET A 86 8.12 -0.10 -1.78
N ALA A 87 8.13 -1.19 -2.55
CA ALA A 87 9.37 -1.90 -2.84
C ALA A 87 10.34 -1.06 -3.69
N GLY A 88 9.83 -0.36 -4.72
CA GLY A 88 10.61 0.56 -5.53
C GLY A 88 11.14 1.78 -4.76
N SER A 89 10.38 2.33 -3.80
CA SER A 89 10.85 3.42 -2.95
C SER A 89 12.08 3.02 -2.11
N ARG A 90 12.16 1.73 -1.75
CA ARG A 90 13.28 1.13 -1.04
C ARG A 90 14.52 0.99 -1.90
N TRP A 91 14.31 0.58 -3.16
CA TRP A 91 15.36 0.54 -4.17
C TRP A 91 15.99 1.94 -4.37
N GLY A 92 15.17 2.98 -4.48
CA GLY A 92 15.62 4.37 -4.55
C GLY A 92 16.41 4.82 -3.32
N GLY A 93 15.90 4.55 -2.11
CA GLY A 93 16.61 4.88 -0.87
C GLY A 93 17.94 4.14 -0.69
N GLY A 94 18.07 2.92 -1.22
CA GLY A 94 19.33 2.17 -1.23
C GLY A 94 20.38 2.81 -2.14
N LEU A 95 19.98 3.36 -3.28
CA LEU A 95 20.86 4.09 -4.21
C LEU A 95 21.32 5.44 -3.66
N GLU A 96 20.48 6.11 -2.86
CA GLU A 96 20.83 7.39 -2.22
C GLU A 96 21.70 7.24 -0.96
N SER A 97 21.76 6.05 -0.37
CA SER A 97 22.71 5.79 0.71
C SER A 97 24.12 6.01 0.19
N GLN A 98 24.91 6.86 0.84
CA GLN A 98 26.27 7.27 0.42
C GLN A 98 27.31 6.12 0.44
N LEU A 99 26.84 4.88 0.32
CA LEU A 99 27.67 3.70 0.19
C LEU A 99 28.16 3.62 -1.25
N GLU A 100 29.46 3.41 -1.41
CA GLU A 100 30.15 3.29 -2.70
C GLU A 100 29.59 2.14 -3.56
N TYR A 101 28.99 1.14 -2.92
CA TYR A 101 28.22 0.06 -3.55
C TYR A 101 26.96 -0.24 -2.72
N PRO A 102 25.75 -0.05 -3.26
CA PRO A 102 24.54 -0.44 -2.54
C PRO A 102 24.50 -1.97 -2.43
N PRO A 103 24.12 -2.52 -1.26
CA PRO A 103 24.16 -3.96 -1.04
C PRO A 103 23.24 -4.70 -2.02
N ALA A 104 23.84 -5.55 -2.87
CA ALA A 104 23.17 -6.27 -3.96
C ALA A 104 21.94 -7.06 -3.49
N LEU A 105 21.98 -7.60 -2.27
CA LEU A 105 20.85 -8.30 -1.65
C LEU A 105 19.64 -7.37 -1.46
N THR A 106 19.85 -6.12 -1.03
CA THR A 106 18.77 -5.14 -0.86
C THR A 106 18.16 -4.77 -2.20
N MET A 107 18.98 -4.62 -3.25
CA MET A 107 18.49 -4.39 -4.60
C MET A 107 17.65 -5.58 -5.11
N PHE A 108 18.16 -6.80 -4.99
CA PHE A 108 17.45 -8.01 -5.42
C PHE A 108 16.12 -8.20 -4.67
N LEU A 109 16.15 -8.05 -3.34
CA LEU A 109 14.95 -8.21 -2.50
C LEU A 109 13.90 -7.12 -2.77
N SER A 110 14.31 -5.93 -3.25
CA SER A 110 13.37 -4.86 -3.60
C SER A 110 12.54 -5.15 -4.86
N VAL A 111 12.94 -6.10 -5.70
CA VAL A 111 12.18 -6.50 -6.91
C VAL A 111 11.13 -7.56 -6.59
N LEU A 112 11.37 -8.39 -5.56
CA LEU A 112 10.49 -9.52 -5.22
C LEU A 112 9.03 -9.11 -4.96
N PRO A 113 8.71 -8.01 -4.26
CA PRO A 113 7.32 -7.61 -4.05
C PRO A 113 6.59 -7.26 -5.35
N SER A 114 7.29 -6.69 -6.34
CA SER A 114 6.71 -6.38 -7.65
C SER A 114 6.43 -7.64 -8.47
N ILE A 115 7.35 -8.63 -8.42
CA ILE A 115 7.14 -9.94 -9.04
C ILE A 115 5.96 -10.67 -8.36
N TRP A 116 5.89 -10.61 -7.04
CA TRP A 116 4.79 -11.19 -6.27
C TRP A 116 3.45 -10.53 -6.61
N ALA A 117 3.41 -9.20 -6.66
CA ALA A 117 2.23 -8.43 -7.05
C ALA A 117 1.76 -8.79 -8.46
N PHE A 118 2.69 -8.92 -9.42
CA PHE A 118 2.37 -9.38 -10.77
C PHE A 118 1.76 -10.78 -10.77
N GLY A 119 2.35 -11.72 -10.03
CA GLY A 119 1.82 -13.08 -9.88
C GLY A 119 0.40 -13.08 -9.29
N CYS A 120 0.15 -12.29 -8.25
CA CYS A 120 -1.20 -12.12 -7.68
C CYS A 120 -2.16 -11.55 -8.73
N GLY A 121 -1.74 -10.57 -9.52
CA GLY A 121 -2.53 -10.02 -10.62
C GLY A 121 -2.95 -11.08 -11.65
N VAL A 122 -2.01 -11.92 -12.09
CA VAL A 122 -2.28 -13.00 -13.06
C VAL A 122 -3.26 -14.02 -12.47
N VAL A 123 -3.01 -14.50 -11.24
CA VAL A 123 -3.89 -15.47 -10.56
C VAL A 123 -5.29 -14.88 -10.35
N GLY A 124 -5.38 -13.61 -9.96
CA GLY A 124 -6.66 -12.95 -9.73
C GLY A 124 -7.46 -12.74 -11.02
N MET A 125 -6.79 -12.38 -12.13
CA MET A 125 -7.45 -12.28 -13.43
C MET A 125 -7.95 -13.64 -13.93
N TYR A 126 -7.17 -14.71 -13.74
CA TYR A 126 -7.63 -16.06 -14.02
C TYR A 126 -8.87 -16.42 -13.19
N GLY A 127 -8.95 -15.88 -11.97
CA GLY A 127 -10.11 -15.99 -11.09
C GLY A 127 -11.44 -15.50 -11.68
N LEU A 128 -11.41 -14.49 -12.55
CA LEU A 128 -12.58 -13.97 -13.25
C LEU A 128 -12.88 -14.73 -14.54
N ILE A 129 -11.85 -15.19 -15.24
CA ILE A 129 -11.99 -15.93 -16.51
C ILE A 129 -12.68 -17.27 -16.27
N GLU A 130 -12.28 -17.98 -15.21
CA GLU A 130 -12.85 -19.27 -14.81
C GLU A 130 -14.02 -19.13 -13.81
N GLY A 131 -14.58 -17.92 -13.68
CA GLY A 131 -15.62 -17.62 -12.71
C GLY A 131 -16.90 -18.41 -12.95
N ASP A 132 -17.45 -19.02 -11.90
CA ASP A 132 -18.73 -19.73 -11.96
C ASP A 132 -19.90 -18.75 -11.71
N PRO A 133 -20.93 -18.71 -12.57
CA PRO A 133 -22.17 -17.97 -12.31
C PRO A 133 -22.80 -18.24 -10.93
N MET A 134 -22.65 -19.46 -10.38
CA MET A 134 -23.17 -19.80 -9.05
C MET A 134 -22.47 -19.05 -7.92
N ASN A 135 -21.24 -18.59 -8.14
CA ASN A 135 -20.43 -17.83 -7.18
C ASN A 135 -20.30 -16.35 -7.60
N GLY A 136 -21.31 -15.82 -8.30
CA GLY A 136 -21.29 -14.43 -8.76
C GLY A 136 -20.20 -14.15 -9.79
N GLY A 137 -19.77 -15.16 -10.56
CA GLY A 137 -18.76 -15.03 -11.62
C GLY A 137 -17.33 -14.90 -11.11
N VAL A 138 -17.05 -15.38 -9.89
CA VAL A 138 -15.70 -15.40 -9.30
C VAL A 138 -15.34 -16.84 -8.93
N SER A 139 -14.15 -17.29 -9.31
CA SER A 139 -13.60 -18.57 -8.87
C SER A 139 -12.62 -18.40 -7.71
N ILE A 140 -12.22 -19.52 -7.10
CA ILE A 140 -11.32 -19.58 -5.93
C ILE A 140 -9.99 -18.83 -6.11
N TYR A 141 -9.56 -18.60 -7.36
CA TYR A 141 -8.28 -17.97 -7.63
C TYR A 141 -8.25 -16.47 -7.31
N LEU A 142 -9.37 -15.75 -7.45
CA LEU A 142 -9.41 -14.32 -7.12
C LEU A 142 -9.29 -14.07 -5.60
N PRO A 143 -10.06 -14.76 -4.73
CA PRO A 143 -9.81 -14.72 -3.29
C PRO A 143 -8.40 -15.16 -2.92
N ALA A 144 -7.88 -16.24 -3.52
CA ALA A 144 -6.51 -16.69 -3.29
C ALA A 144 -5.48 -15.61 -3.61
N ALA A 145 -5.64 -14.89 -4.73
CA ALA A 145 -4.77 -13.78 -5.11
C ALA A 145 -4.81 -12.63 -4.10
N LEU A 146 -5.98 -12.30 -3.54
CA LEU A 146 -6.12 -11.28 -2.50
C LEU A 146 -5.43 -11.71 -1.18
N TYR A 147 -5.57 -12.98 -0.78
CA TYR A 147 -4.83 -13.52 0.38
C TYR A 147 -3.32 -13.52 0.17
N MET A 148 -2.87 -13.95 -1.01
CA MET A 148 -1.45 -13.91 -1.39
C MET A 148 -0.91 -12.48 -1.33
N LEU A 149 -1.65 -11.52 -1.88
CA LEU A 149 -1.27 -10.12 -1.87
C LEU A 149 -1.17 -9.58 -0.43
N ALA A 150 -2.12 -9.91 0.44
CA ALA A 150 -2.05 -9.58 1.87
C ALA A 150 -0.80 -10.17 2.55
N GLY A 151 -0.43 -11.41 2.22
CA GLY A 151 0.83 -12.02 2.66
C GLY A 151 2.06 -11.22 2.23
N GLY A 152 2.06 -10.65 1.02
CA GLY A 152 3.11 -9.76 0.53
C GLY A 152 3.30 -8.50 1.40
N TYR A 153 2.21 -7.92 1.91
CA TYR A 153 2.26 -6.79 2.84
C TYR A 153 2.87 -7.17 4.21
N PHE A 154 2.59 -8.36 4.73
CA PHE A 154 3.24 -8.86 5.95
C PHE A 154 4.76 -9.02 5.77
N VAL A 155 5.16 -9.62 4.65
CA VAL A 155 6.59 -9.79 4.32
C VAL A 155 7.27 -8.43 4.23
N LEU A 156 6.66 -7.47 3.54
CA LEU A 156 7.21 -6.12 3.46
C LEU A 156 7.31 -5.42 4.84
N LEU A 157 6.33 -5.62 5.72
CA LEU A 157 6.37 -5.07 7.08
C LEU A 157 7.51 -5.70 7.90
N ALA A 158 7.76 -7.00 7.74
CA ALA A 158 8.91 -7.66 8.38
C ALA A 158 10.24 -7.07 7.88
N PHE A 159 10.34 -6.78 6.58
CA PHE A 159 11.47 -6.05 6.02
C PHE A 159 11.59 -4.62 6.58
N ASP A 160 10.47 -3.89 6.74
CA ASP A 160 10.43 -2.57 7.39
C ASP A 160 10.95 -2.61 8.83
N ALA A 161 10.54 -3.63 9.59
CA ALA A 161 10.99 -3.82 10.96
C ALA A 161 12.51 -4.09 11.02
N TYR A 162 13.03 -4.93 10.11
CA TYR A 162 14.46 -5.25 10.06
C TYR A 162 15.34 -4.08 9.62
N ALA A 163 14.82 -3.17 8.79
CA ALA A 163 15.55 -2.02 8.28
C ALA A 163 15.82 -0.92 9.32
N GLY A 164 15.22 -0.98 10.51
CA GLY A 164 15.52 -0.07 11.61
C GLY A 164 15.03 1.37 11.42
N TYR A 165 13.90 1.57 10.72
CA TYR A 165 13.33 2.90 10.51
C TYR A 165 12.93 3.60 11.83
N PRO A 166 12.83 4.94 11.86
CA PRO A 166 12.37 5.68 13.02
C PRO A 166 11.02 5.19 13.54
N MET A 167 10.87 5.08 14.88
CA MET A 167 9.71 4.43 15.51
C MET A 167 8.37 5.07 15.12
N GLY A 168 8.33 6.40 14.91
CA GLY A 168 7.11 7.08 14.46
C GLY A 168 6.63 6.62 13.07
N TYR A 169 7.58 6.45 12.13
CA TYR A 169 7.30 5.89 10.81
C TYR A 169 6.86 4.43 10.94
N MET A 170 7.59 3.62 11.73
CA MET A 170 7.27 2.20 11.90
C MET A 170 5.85 1.97 12.45
N ARG A 171 5.41 2.76 13.44
CA ARG A 171 4.03 2.68 13.96
C ARG A 171 2.99 2.93 12.87
N MET A 172 3.20 3.95 12.04
CA MET A 172 2.29 4.26 10.93
C MET A 172 2.30 3.16 9.87
N ARG A 173 3.46 2.58 9.57
CA ARG A 173 3.60 1.44 8.66
C ARG A 173 2.84 0.22 9.14
N ILE A 174 2.94 -0.10 10.44
CA ILE A 174 2.19 -1.20 11.05
C ILE A 174 0.69 -0.99 10.85
N ILE A 175 0.18 0.19 11.21
CA ILE A 175 -1.25 0.51 11.06
C ILE A 175 -1.68 0.41 9.59
N ALA A 176 -0.93 1.04 8.68
CA ALA A 176 -1.24 1.03 7.26
C ALA A 176 -1.24 -0.38 6.66
N THR A 177 -0.26 -1.21 7.02
CA THR A 177 -0.19 -2.61 6.60
C THR A 177 -1.39 -3.39 7.13
N PHE A 178 -1.75 -3.27 8.40
CA PHE A 178 -2.94 -3.95 8.94
C PHE A 178 -4.23 -3.52 8.25
N VAL A 179 -4.42 -2.23 8.01
CA VAL A 179 -5.59 -1.74 7.28
C VAL A 179 -5.62 -2.31 5.86
N ALA A 180 -4.52 -2.23 5.10
CA ALA A 180 -4.44 -2.80 3.76
C ALA A 180 -4.74 -4.30 3.75
N MET A 181 -4.19 -5.05 4.71
CA MET A 181 -4.42 -6.49 4.80
C MET A 181 -5.86 -6.84 5.14
N PHE A 182 -6.48 -6.19 6.12
CA PHE A 182 -7.89 -6.44 6.43
C PHE A 182 -8.79 -6.06 5.24
N SER A 183 -8.45 -4.99 4.53
CA SER A 183 -9.12 -4.59 3.29
C SER A 183 -8.95 -5.60 2.14
N LEU A 184 -7.99 -6.51 2.20
CA LEU A 184 -7.81 -7.58 1.22
C LEU A 184 -8.44 -8.90 1.70
N VAL A 185 -8.13 -9.29 2.94
CA VAL A 185 -8.52 -10.57 3.56
C VAL A 185 -10.02 -10.67 3.78
N ILE A 186 -10.66 -9.61 4.30
CA ILE A 186 -12.09 -9.68 4.61
C ILE A 186 -12.91 -9.80 3.31
N PRO A 187 -12.70 -8.98 2.27
CA PRO A 187 -13.37 -9.19 0.98
C PRO A 187 -13.06 -10.54 0.33
N ALA A 188 -11.82 -11.04 0.44
CA ALA A 188 -11.45 -12.35 -0.07
C ALA A 188 -12.27 -13.46 0.63
N TRP A 189 -12.43 -13.38 1.95
CA TRP A 189 -13.23 -14.33 2.72
C TRP A 189 -14.69 -14.35 2.29
N PHE A 190 -15.30 -13.19 2.04
CA PHE A 190 -16.68 -13.11 1.55
C PHE A 190 -16.85 -13.59 0.10
N ALA A 191 -15.78 -13.59 -0.69
CA ALA A 191 -15.77 -14.04 -2.08
C ALA A 191 -15.33 -15.50 -2.24
N SER A 192 -14.96 -16.19 -1.15
CA SER A 192 -14.57 -17.62 -1.12
C SER A 192 -15.77 -18.50 -0.81
#